data_AF-A0AA96GKW6-F1
#
_entry.id   AF-A0AA96GKW6-F1
#
_cell.length_a   1.000
_cell.length_b   1.000
_cell.length_c   1.000
_cell.angle_alpha   90.00
_cell.angle_beta   90.00
_cell.angle_gamma   90.00
#
_symmetry.space_group_name_H-M   'P 1'
#
loop_
_entity.id
_entity.type
_entity.pdbx_description
1 polymer ?
#
loop_
_entity_poly.entity_id
_entity_poly.type
_entity_poly.pdbx_seq_one_letter_code
_entity_poly.pdbx_strand_id
1 'polypeptide(L)'
;MKAWPVFFLFVILGVWGMAAEARQIPLTPEQKAQLETAQTVLVEVLALTEKGTYDPSPLVATVKARLEDIGYTVTTDRSQPHDVSVKGKCEEAKTSTRTSPSGGDVDLADAPNRLWKGPACLLTYFLQQNNFQWKKEVRTTFPDARQAAQQAQVDDAGAYAMDQLNQRLAEYDFPVLLSAEWGQIDRLLKLLDNPKTPKLRKVKILSVLSDVHAEDALPQLTKLLESTDLQQETINALSGAGADSIPVLIDLFQTSPQSNMRAEAAKALGDIAARTGDPRTIPPLVEYVSEVLPQLKTSEDIDFPLLTEVVWAIGKLRWAHSMKPISELQDKVWLIHDNSEEMAELREATNWTYKAIELQDAAMLPSYC
;
A
#
# COMPACT_ATOMS: atom_id res chain seq x y z
N MET A 1 50.86 -30.74 -53.35
CA MET A 1 50.17 -29.46 -53.11
C MET A 1 48.70 -29.75 -52.91
N LYS A 2 48.24 -29.80 -51.65
CA LYS A 2 46.82 -29.94 -51.28
C LYS A 2 46.58 -28.87 -50.20
N ALA A 3 45.78 -27.87 -50.57
CA ALA A 3 45.38 -26.78 -49.68
C ALA A 3 44.24 -27.26 -48.77
N TRP A 4 44.38 -27.01 -47.47
CA TRP A 4 43.35 -27.26 -46.47
C TRP A 4 42.73 -25.91 -46.11
N PRO A 5 41.41 -25.70 -46.24
CA PRO A 5 40.80 -24.46 -45.79
C PRO A 5 40.66 -24.50 -44.26
N VAL A 6 41.25 -23.51 -43.60
CA VAL A 6 41.02 -23.21 -42.18
C VAL A 6 39.68 -22.49 -42.08
N PHE A 7 38.66 -23.18 -41.55
CA PHE A 7 37.39 -22.57 -41.16
C PHE A 7 37.61 -21.82 -39.84
N PHE A 8 37.59 -20.48 -39.89
CA PHE A 8 37.48 -19.65 -38.69
C PHE A 8 36.03 -19.70 -38.20
N LEU A 9 35.79 -20.44 -37.12
CA LEU A 9 34.51 -20.47 -36.42
C LEU A 9 34.46 -19.27 -35.47
N PHE A 10 33.72 -18.22 -35.84
CA PHE A 10 33.41 -17.11 -34.95
C PHE A 10 32.46 -17.60 -33.86
N VAL A 11 33.01 -17.87 -32.66
CA VAL A 11 32.21 -18.08 -31.45
C VAL A 11 31.70 -16.71 -31.01
N ILE A 12 30.46 -16.41 -31.37
CA ILE A 12 29.71 -15.30 -30.78
C ILE A 12 29.40 -15.72 -29.34
N LEU A 13 30.23 -15.24 -28.40
CA LEU A 13 29.90 -15.23 -26.99
C LEU A 13 28.71 -14.29 -26.81
N GLY A 14 27.50 -14.86 -26.89
CA GLY A 14 26.27 -14.21 -26.45
C GLY A 14 26.42 -13.91 -24.96
N VAL A 15 26.77 -12.67 -24.65
CA VAL A 15 26.62 -12.11 -23.31
C VAL A 15 25.13 -12.22 -23.01
N TRP A 16 24.78 -13.18 -22.14
CA TRP A 16 23.51 -13.22 -21.47
C TRP A 16 23.38 -11.91 -20.71
N GLY A 17 22.69 -10.95 -21.31
CA GLY A 17 22.16 -9.81 -20.60
C GLY A 17 21.17 -10.38 -19.59
N MET A 18 21.62 -10.55 -18.35
CA MET A 18 20.69 -10.60 -17.23
C MET A 18 19.95 -9.27 -17.27
N ALA A 19 18.72 -9.30 -17.79
CA ALA A 19 17.79 -8.22 -17.59
C ALA A 19 17.74 -8.02 -16.07
N ALA A 20 18.25 -6.86 -15.61
CA ALA A 20 18.08 -6.44 -14.23
C ALA A 20 16.60 -6.09 -14.06
N GLU A 21 15.79 -7.12 -13.90
CA GLU A 21 14.38 -6.97 -13.64
C GLU A 21 14.24 -6.42 -12.21
N ALA A 22 13.58 -5.29 -12.12
CA ALA A 22 13.19 -4.59 -10.91
C ALA A 22 12.15 -5.41 -10.12
N ARG A 23 12.51 -6.62 -9.69
CA ARG A 23 11.63 -7.50 -8.91
C ARG A 23 11.99 -7.34 -7.44
N GLN A 24 11.01 -6.99 -6.60
CA GLN A 24 11.12 -7.26 -5.17
C GLN A 24 11.53 -8.72 -5.00
N ILE A 25 12.51 -9.01 -4.14
CA ILE A 25 12.91 -10.40 -3.88
C ILE A 25 11.73 -11.04 -3.15
N PRO A 26 10.97 -11.94 -3.79
CA PRO A 26 9.79 -12.49 -3.15
C PRO A 26 10.24 -13.35 -1.96
N LEU A 27 9.57 -13.16 -0.82
CA LEU A 27 9.77 -14.02 0.34
C LEU A 27 9.35 -15.45 -0.01
N THR A 28 10.22 -16.41 0.30
CA THR A 28 9.87 -17.84 0.27
C THR A 28 8.80 -18.15 1.31
N PRO A 29 7.98 -19.21 1.14
CA PRO A 29 6.99 -19.62 2.14
C PRO A 29 7.60 -19.81 3.54
N GLU A 30 8.82 -20.36 3.61
CA GLU A 30 9.55 -20.57 4.86
C GLU A 30 9.92 -19.23 5.54
N GLN A 31 10.35 -18.24 4.75
CA GLN A 31 10.66 -16.90 5.25
C GLN A 31 9.39 -16.17 5.72
N LYS A 32 8.27 -16.32 5.01
CA LYS A 32 6.98 -15.77 5.45
C LYS A 32 6.56 -16.35 6.80
N ALA A 33 6.59 -17.68 6.94
CA ALA A 33 6.28 -18.36 8.20
C ALA A 33 7.20 -17.93 9.36
N GLN A 34 8.49 -17.67 9.09
CA GLN A 34 9.42 -17.12 10.09
C GLN A 34 9.04 -15.69 10.50
N LEU A 35 8.68 -14.83 9.56
CA LEU A 35 8.27 -13.44 9.85
C LEU A 35 6.92 -13.38 10.58
N GLU A 36 5.96 -14.22 10.19
CA GLU A 36 4.63 -14.31 10.83
C GLU A 36 4.74 -14.67 12.32
N THR A 37 5.77 -15.46 12.68
CA THR A 37 5.98 -15.91 14.07
C THR A 37 7.03 -15.10 14.83
N ALA A 38 7.74 -14.17 14.18
CA ALA A 38 8.81 -13.38 14.79
C ALA A 38 8.33 -12.60 16.03
N GLN A 39 9.05 -12.74 17.14
CA GLN A 39 8.75 -12.08 18.41
C GLN A 39 9.88 -11.18 18.88
N THR A 40 11.12 -11.58 18.63
CA THR A 40 12.31 -10.91 19.15
C THR A 40 13.01 -10.14 18.04
N VAL A 41 13.09 -8.81 18.19
CA VAL A 41 13.64 -7.89 17.21
C VAL A 41 14.94 -7.29 17.73
N LEU A 42 16.02 -7.43 16.97
CA LEU A 42 17.24 -6.67 17.19
C LEU A 42 17.09 -5.29 16.55
N VAL A 43 17.27 -4.21 17.32
CA VAL A 43 17.24 -2.84 16.82
C VAL A 43 18.65 -2.28 16.70
N GLU A 44 18.97 -1.76 15.52
CA GLU A 44 20.26 -1.12 15.25
C GLU A 44 20.03 0.24 14.57
N VAL A 45 20.59 1.31 15.12
CA VAL A 45 20.49 2.63 14.50
C VAL A 45 21.86 3.25 14.30
N LEU A 46 22.10 3.79 13.11
CA LEU A 46 23.25 4.61 12.77
C LEU A 46 22.79 6.06 12.59
N ALA A 47 23.40 6.99 13.32
CA ALA A 47 23.14 8.42 13.21
C ALA A 47 24.37 9.16 12.65
N LEU A 48 24.16 9.97 11.61
CA LEU A 48 25.23 10.70 10.92
C LEU A 48 24.86 12.19 10.79
N THR A 49 25.79 13.05 11.18
CA THR A 49 25.73 14.50 10.99
C THR A 49 26.88 14.94 10.10
N GLU A 50 26.91 16.21 9.69
CA GLU A 50 28.05 16.78 8.97
C GLU A 50 29.35 16.70 9.79
N LYS A 51 29.25 16.64 11.13
CA LYS A 51 30.38 16.49 12.05
C LYS A 51 30.85 15.03 12.21
N GLY A 52 30.18 14.07 11.57
CA GLY A 52 30.47 12.64 11.65
C GLY A 52 29.39 11.85 12.39
N THR A 53 29.79 10.74 13.02
CA THR A 53 28.87 9.87 13.78
C THR A 53 28.28 10.62 14.96
N TYR A 54 26.96 10.52 15.12
CA TYR A 54 26.21 11.06 16.26
C TYR A 54 25.77 9.93 17.19
N ASP A 55 25.50 10.24 18.46
CA ASP A 55 25.00 9.26 19.43
C ASP A 55 23.59 8.76 19.03
N PRO A 56 23.43 7.49 18.64
CA PRO A 56 22.14 6.98 18.20
C PRO A 56 21.22 6.61 19.37
N SER A 57 21.67 6.69 20.62
CA SER A 57 20.93 6.18 21.79
C SER A 57 19.48 6.69 21.91
N PRO A 58 19.18 7.99 21.68
CA PRO A 58 17.79 8.47 21.70
C PRO A 58 16.92 7.84 20.61
N LEU A 59 17.46 7.69 19.40
CA LEU A 59 16.77 7.09 18.25
C LEU A 59 16.52 5.60 18.48
N VAL A 60 17.53 4.88 19.01
CA VAL A 60 17.41 3.47 19.39
C VAL A 60 16.31 3.31 20.44
N ALA A 61 16.29 4.16 21.47
CA ALA A 61 15.28 4.12 22.53
C ALA A 61 13.86 4.32 21.99
N THR A 62 13.68 5.28 21.06
CA THR A 62 12.38 5.51 20.40
C THR A 62 11.95 4.31 19.57
N VAL A 63 12.80 3.79 18.69
CA VAL A 63 12.47 2.63 17.84
C VAL A 63 12.15 1.41 18.71
N LYS A 64 12.93 1.18 19.77
CA LYS A 64 12.70 0.13 20.75
C LYS A 64 11.32 0.27 21.40
N ALA A 65 11.03 1.42 22.01
CA ALA A 65 9.76 1.66 22.71
C ALA A 65 8.56 1.48 21.77
N ARG A 66 8.68 1.94 20.52
CA ARG A 66 7.63 1.82 19.50
C ARG A 66 7.35 0.37 19.09
N LEU A 67 8.37 -0.49 19.03
CA LEU A 67 8.20 -1.92 18.76
C LEU A 67 7.67 -2.68 19.99
N GLU A 68 8.12 -2.32 21.19
CA GLU A 68 7.61 -2.90 22.44
C GLU A 68 6.13 -2.57 22.69
N ASP A 69 5.68 -1.38 22.28
CA ASP A 69 4.27 -0.93 22.40
C ASP A 69 3.28 -1.78 21.59
N ILE A 70 3.73 -2.44 20.52
CA ILE A 70 2.93 -3.43 19.77
C ILE A 70 3.27 -4.89 20.17
N GLY A 71 4.06 -5.06 21.23
CA GLY A 71 4.32 -6.34 21.88
C GLY A 71 5.50 -7.14 21.33
N TYR A 72 6.43 -6.53 20.59
CA TYR A 72 7.69 -7.20 20.26
C TYR A 72 8.60 -7.21 21.49
N THR A 73 9.40 -8.27 21.63
CA THR A 73 10.55 -8.25 22.54
C THR A 73 11.72 -7.62 21.81
N VAL A 74 12.32 -6.56 22.36
CA VAL A 74 13.38 -5.84 21.65
C VAL A 74 14.72 -5.97 22.36
N THR A 75 15.74 -6.38 21.61
CA THR A 75 17.15 -6.34 22.04
C THR A 75 17.92 -5.30 21.24
N THR A 76 18.93 -4.70 21.86
CA THR A 76 19.92 -3.82 21.20
C THR A 76 21.31 -4.44 21.20
N ASP A 77 21.45 -5.63 21.79
CA ASP A 77 22.70 -6.38 21.85
C ASP A 77 22.68 -7.47 20.79
N ARG A 78 23.63 -7.39 19.84
CA ARG A 78 23.79 -8.35 18.74
C ARG A 78 24.12 -9.77 19.22
N SER A 79 24.61 -9.93 20.44
CA SER A 79 24.94 -11.23 21.02
C SER A 79 23.71 -11.99 21.53
N GLN A 80 22.60 -11.28 21.76
CA GLN A 80 21.35 -11.89 22.20
C GLN A 80 20.61 -12.57 21.03
N PRO A 81 19.93 -13.70 21.28
CA PRO A 81 19.10 -14.34 20.27
C PRO A 81 17.98 -13.40 19.82
N HIS A 82 17.73 -13.38 18.51
CA HIS A 82 16.67 -12.59 17.89
C HIS A 82 16.24 -13.25 16.58
N ASP A 83 15.00 -12.98 16.16
CA ASP A 83 14.41 -13.56 14.95
C ASP A 83 14.74 -12.70 13.72
N VAL A 84 14.61 -11.38 13.87
CA VAL A 84 14.75 -10.39 12.81
C VAL A 84 15.54 -9.19 13.32
N SER A 85 16.29 -8.52 12.45
CA SER A 85 16.92 -7.24 12.79
C SER A 85 16.23 -6.09 12.05
N VAL A 86 15.88 -5.02 12.75
CA VAL A 86 15.41 -3.75 12.19
C VAL A 86 16.55 -2.74 12.28
N LYS A 87 16.90 -2.15 11.14
CA LYS A 87 18.00 -1.19 11.02
C LYS A 87 17.50 0.17 10.58
N GLY A 88 17.89 1.21 11.32
CA GLY A 88 17.65 2.61 10.98
C GLY A 88 18.94 3.32 10.60
N LYS A 89 18.94 4.05 9.48
CA LYS A 89 20.02 4.98 9.14
C LYS A 89 19.46 6.40 9.14
N CYS A 90 19.81 7.20 10.14
CA CYS A 90 19.40 8.58 10.29
C CYS A 90 20.54 9.52 9.90
N GLU A 91 20.28 10.45 8.99
CA GLU A 91 21.27 11.39 8.46
C GLU A 91 20.75 12.82 8.56
N GLU A 92 21.59 13.78 8.94
CA GLU A 92 21.30 15.23 8.90
C GLU A 92 21.10 15.70 7.45
N ALA A 93 21.93 15.20 6.55
CA ALA A 93 21.81 15.41 5.11
C ALA A 93 21.90 14.06 4.42
N LYS A 94 20.86 13.69 3.69
CA LYS A 94 20.82 12.39 3.01
C LYS A 94 21.85 12.33 1.89
N THR A 95 22.94 11.60 2.12
CA THR A 95 24.08 11.51 1.18
C THR A 95 23.96 10.41 0.13
N SER A 96 23.11 9.39 0.35
CA SER A 96 23.02 8.23 -0.54
C SER A 96 21.64 8.07 -1.18
N THR A 97 21.61 8.20 -2.51
CA THR A 97 20.56 7.69 -3.38
C THR A 97 21.11 6.52 -4.17
N ARG A 98 21.45 5.40 -3.50
CA ARG A 98 21.58 4.15 -4.26
C ARG A 98 20.18 3.85 -4.80
N THR A 99 20.06 3.62 -6.10
CA THR A 99 18.81 3.21 -6.73
C THR A 99 18.24 2.03 -5.94
N SER A 100 17.02 2.17 -5.41
CA SER A 100 16.27 0.95 -5.11
C SER A 100 16.04 0.29 -6.47
N PRO A 101 16.46 -0.97 -6.67
CA PRO A 101 16.17 -1.67 -7.91
C PRO A 101 14.67 -1.92 -8.07
N SER A 102 13.86 -1.79 -7.00
CA SER A 102 12.41 -1.89 -7.03
C SER A 102 11.75 -0.54 -7.36
N GLY A 103 11.02 -0.49 -8.47
CA GLY A 103 10.24 0.66 -8.95
C GLY A 103 8.77 0.64 -8.56
N GLY A 104 8.36 -0.18 -7.59
CA GLY A 104 6.95 -0.31 -7.19
C GLY A 104 6.51 0.70 -6.13
N ASP A 105 7.39 1.05 -5.19
CA ASP A 105 7.02 1.90 -4.05
C ASP A 105 7.37 3.39 -4.26
N VAL A 106 7.88 3.79 -5.43
CA VAL A 106 8.46 5.15 -5.63
C VAL A 106 7.49 6.31 -5.45
N ASP A 107 6.18 6.05 -5.47
CA ASP A 107 5.13 7.08 -5.36
C ASP A 107 4.49 7.16 -3.97
N LEU A 108 4.86 6.29 -3.02
CA LEU A 108 4.37 6.39 -1.65
C LEU A 108 5.07 7.54 -0.91
N ALA A 109 4.32 8.29 -0.11
CA ALA A 109 4.86 9.43 0.64
C ALA A 109 6.05 9.07 1.55
N ASP A 110 6.05 7.84 2.06
CA ASP A 110 7.05 7.27 2.95
C ASP A 110 8.11 6.41 2.24
N ALA A 111 8.11 6.38 0.91
CA ALA A 111 9.14 5.73 0.14
C ALA A 111 10.43 6.55 0.12
N PRO A 112 11.60 5.93 -0.13
CA PRO A 112 12.85 6.67 -0.25
C PRO A 112 12.82 7.70 -1.40
N ASN A 113 12.81 9.00 -1.08
CA ASN A 113 12.75 10.06 -2.09
C ASN A 113 14.15 10.47 -2.53
N ARG A 114 14.37 10.47 -3.85
CA ARG A 114 15.67 10.81 -4.45
C ARG A 114 15.98 12.30 -4.41
N LEU A 115 14.94 13.13 -4.49
CA LEU A 115 15.01 14.59 -4.52
C LEU A 115 15.17 15.18 -3.11
N TRP A 116 14.79 14.44 -2.07
CA TRP A 116 15.01 14.87 -0.69
C TRP A 116 16.51 14.81 -0.33
N LYS A 117 17.05 15.92 0.16
CA LYS A 117 18.45 16.07 0.61
C LYS A 117 18.58 16.45 2.08
N GLY A 118 17.47 16.72 2.76
CA GLY A 118 17.46 17.08 4.18
C GLY A 118 17.53 15.90 5.12
N PRO A 119 17.24 16.11 6.41
CA PRO A 119 17.29 15.07 7.40
C PRO A 119 16.30 13.94 7.12
N ALA A 120 16.77 12.69 7.23
CA ALA A 120 15.92 11.52 7.05
C ALA A 120 16.44 10.30 7.80
N CYS A 121 15.51 9.46 8.27
CA CYS A 121 15.78 8.11 8.76
C CYS A 121 15.25 7.08 7.76
N LEU A 122 16.12 6.21 7.26
CA LEU A 122 15.76 5.06 6.43
C LEU A 122 15.66 3.81 7.31
N LEU A 123 14.46 3.25 7.43
CA LEU A 123 14.15 2.01 8.13
C LEU A 123 14.18 0.83 7.16
N THR A 124 14.79 -0.27 7.59
CA THR A 124 14.91 -1.54 6.85
C THR A 124 14.82 -2.70 7.83
N TYR A 125 14.46 -3.89 7.36
CA TYR A 125 14.61 -5.11 8.15
C TYR A 125 15.46 -6.15 7.43
N PHE A 126 16.04 -7.06 8.20
CA PHE A 126 16.80 -8.19 7.71
C PHE A 126 16.38 -9.46 8.44
N LEU A 127 16.14 -10.51 7.68
CA LEU A 127 15.94 -11.88 8.18
C LEU A 127 17.18 -12.70 7.79
N GLN A 128 17.88 -13.27 8.78
CA GLN A 128 19.11 -14.04 8.55
C GLN A 128 20.17 -13.32 7.69
N GLN A 129 20.39 -12.02 7.94
CA GLN A 129 21.29 -11.13 7.18
C GLN A 129 20.86 -10.80 5.74
N ASN A 130 19.73 -11.31 5.28
CA ASN A 130 19.17 -10.96 3.97
C ASN A 130 18.31 -9.71 4.07
N ASN A 131 18.50 -8.77 3.13
CA ASN A 131 17.69 -7.57 3.00
C ASN A 131 16.59 -7.80 1.95
N PHE A 132 15.33 -7.63 2.35
CA PHE A 132 14.14 -7.89 1.52
C PHE A 132 13.58 -6.62 0.85
N GLN A 133 14.39 -5.57 0.74
CA GLN A 133 14.08 -4.30 0.05
C GLN A 133 12.93 -3.47 0.65
N TRP A 134 12.23 -3.95 1.69
CA TRP A 134 11.34 -3.13 2.48
C TRP A 134 12.09 -1.94 3.07
N LYS A 135 11.65 -0.74 2.71
CA LYS A 135 12.30 0.53 3.06
C LYS A 135 11.24 1.56 3.37
N LYS A 136 11.31 2.15 4.55
CA LYS A 136 10.47 3.29 4.93
C LYS A 136 11.33 4.48 5.31
N GLU A 137 11.02 5.63 4.74
CA GLU A 137 11.76 6.86 4.94
C GLU A 137 10.95 7.85 5.78
N VAL A 138 11.50 8.20 6.94
CA VAL A 138 10.95 9.19 7.85
C VAL A 138 11.73 10.49 7.65
N ARG A 139 11.05 11.56 7.25
CA ARG A 139 11.64 12.87 6.98
C ARG A 139 11.22 13.90 8.01
N THR A 140 12.09 14.87 8.24
CA THR A 140 11.71 16.14 8.88
C THR A 140 10.83 16.97 7.94
N THR A 141 10.21 18.01 8.48
CA THR A 141 9.39 18.98 7.72
C THR A 141 10.22 20.03 6.98
N PHE A 142 11.53 20.06 7.22
CA PHE A 142 12.47 21.02 6.64
C PHE A 142 13.60 20.30 5.88
N PRO A 143 14.00 20.80 4.70
CA PRO A 143 15.08 20.21 3.91
C PRO A 143 16.48 20.70 4.31
N ASP A 144 16.60 21.82 5.02
CA ASP A 144 17.89 22.41 5.43
C ASP A 144 17.98 22.49 6.96
N ALA A 145 18.84 21.65 7.54
CA ALA A 145 19.04 21.57 8.98
C ALA A 145 19.67 22.83 9.57
N ARG A 146 20.58 23.50 8.85
CA ARG A 146 21.25 24.70 9.34
C ARG A 146 20.29 25.88 9.40
N GLN A 147 19.51 26.06 8.34
CA GLN A 147 18.48 27.11 8.30
C GLN A 147 17.43 26.88 9.39
N ALA A 148 16.95 25.64 9.55
CA ALA A 148 15.93 25.31 10.54
C ALA A 148 16.45 25.49 11.98
N ALA A 149 17.69 25.08 12.27
CA ALA A 149 18.31 25.27 13.58
C ALA A 149 18.51 26.76 13.89
N GLN A 150 18.93 27.56 12.92
CA GLN A 150 19.06 29.02 13.09
C GLN A 150 17.71 29.68 13.41
N GLN A 151 16.63 29.27 12.73
CA GLN A 151 15.28 29.75 13.01
C GLN A 151 14.80 29.34 14.40
N ALA A 152 15.18 28.15 14.86
CA ALA A 152 14.90 27.64 16.20
C ALA A 152 15.87 28.17 17.28
N GLN A 153 16.84 29.03 16.91
CA GLN A 153 17.88 29.55 17.80
C GLN A 153 18.72 28.44 18.47
N VAL A 154 18.98 27.35 17.74
CA VAL A 154 19.84 26.24 18.16
C VAL A 154 21.14 26.27 17.36
N ASP A 155 22.27 26.28 18.05
CA ASP A 155 23.59 26.41 17.40
C ASP A 155 24.04 25.14 16.66
N ASP A 156 23.64 23.96 17.15
CA ASP A 156 24.02 22.68 16.55
C ASP A 156 22.92 22.14 15.62
N ALA A 157 23.08 22.40 14.31
CA ALA A 157 22.19 21.94 13.27
C ALA A 157 22.05 20.42 13.20
N GLY A 158 23.15 19.68 13.43
CA GLY A 158 23.15 18.22 13.42
C GLY A 158 22.36 17.66 14.60
N ALA A 159 22.58 18.19 15.80
CA ALA A 159 21.81 17.79 16.98
C ALA A 159 20.33 18.15 16.82
N TYR A 160 20.01 19.33 16.29
CA TYR A 160 18.64 19.75 16.00
C TYR A 160 17.96 18.81 15.00
N ALA A 161 18.64 18.45 13.91
CA ALA A 161 18.12 17.49 12.94
C ALA A 161 17.85 16.11 13.56
N MET A 162 18.74 15.61 14.41
CA MET A 162 18.57 14.31 15.08
C MET A 162 17.40 14.31 16.06
N ASP A 163 17.22 15.40 16.82
CA ASP A 163 16.06 15.56 17.71
C ASP A 163 14.74 15.58 16.91
N GLN A 164 14.69 16.33 15.81
CA GLN A 164 13.52 16.40 14.95
C GLN A 164 13.23 15.04 14.28
N LEU A 165 14.26 14.31 13.83
CA LEU A 165 14.09 12.94 13.33
C LEU A 165 13.59 11.98 14.42
N ASN A 166 14.05 12.12 15.65
CA ASN A 166 13.58 11.32 16.77
C ASN A 166 12.08 11.57 17.05
N GLN A 167 11.64 12.83 17.02
CA GLN A 167 10.21 13.18 17.14
C GLN A 167 9.39 12.56 16.01
N ARG A 168 9.87 12.65 14.77
CA ARG A 168 9.18 12.06 13.61
C ARG A 168 9.11 10.53 13.68
N LEU A 169 10.16 9.85 14.16
CA LEU A 169 10.14 8.41 14.43
C LEU A 169 9.15 8.05 15.55
N ALA A 170 9.03 8.92 16.55
CA ALA A 170 8.07 8.74 17.65
C ALA A 170 6.62 8.97 17.23
N GLU A 171 6.35 9.51 16.04
CA GLU A 171 5.01 9.68 15.48
C GLU A 171 4.70 8.62 14.41
N TYR A 172 5.66 8.36 13.52
CA TYR A 172 5.51 7.50 12.36
C TYR A 172 5.26 6.04 12.77
N ASP A 173 4.13 5.47 12.37
CA ASP A 173 3.68 4.15 12.80
C ASP A 173 4.28 2.98 12.00
N PHE A 174 5.61 3.01 11.84
CA PHE A 174 6.36 1.91 11.22
C PHE A 174 6.12 0.54 11.87
N PRO A 175 5.82 0.38 13.19
CA PRO A 175 5.58 -0.94 13.76
C PRO A 175 4.33 -1.61 13.18
N VAL A 176 3.29 -0.84 12.85
CA VAL A 176 2.08 -1.35 12.18
C VAL A 176 2.39 -1.78 10.76
N LEU A 177 3.10 -0.94 10.00
CA LEU A 177 3.52 -1.26 8.62
C LEU A 177 4.42 -2.50 8.57
N LEU A 178 5.34 -2.62 9.53
CA LEU A 178 6.25 -3.75 9.63
C LEU A 178 5.52 -5.04 10.00
N SER A 179 4.56 -4.96 10.92
CA SER A 179 3.75 -6.13 11.32
C SER A 179 2.86 -6.61 10.17
N ALA A 180 2.33 -5.68 9.35
CA ALA A 180 1.58 -6.02 8.14
C ALA A 180 2.47 -6.70 7.08
N GLU A 181 3.65 -6.13 6.82
CA GLU A 181 4.68 -6.73 5.94
C GLU A 181 5.07 -8.15 6.37
N TRP A 182 5.11 -8.40 7.69
CA TRP A 182 5.43 -9.71 8.26
C TRP A 182 4.24 -10.65 8.36
N GLY A 183 3.05 -10.27 7.91
CA GLY A 183 1.85 -11.11 8.00
C GLY A 183 1.34 -11.34 9.43
N GLN A 184 1.71 -10.49 10.39
CA GLN A 184 1.32 -10.65 11.80
C GLN A 184 -0.09 -10.10 12.07
N ILE A 185 -1.09 -10.66 11.38
CA ILE A 185 -2.49 -10.23 11.43
C ILE A 185 -3.03 -10.27 12.86
N ASP A 186 -2.79 -11.35 13.60
CA ASP A 186 -3.19 -11.49 15.01
C ASP A 186 -2.67 -10.36 15.91
N ARG A 187 -1.44 -9.89 15.66
CA ARG A 187 -0.85 -8.79 16.44
C ARG A 187 -1.58 -7.48 16.15
N LEU A 188 -1.88 -7.23 14.88
CA LEU A 188 -2.64 -6.05 14.44
C LEU A 188 -4.07 -6.05 15.00
N LEU A 189 -4.74 -7.21 14.97
CA LEU A 189 -6.08 -7.42 15.51
C LEU A 189 -6.15 -7.18 17.02
N LYS A 190 -5.19 -7.73 17.79
CA LYS A 190 -5.08 -7.44 19.24
C LYS A 190 -4.92 -5.95 19.53
N LEU A 191 -4.17 -5.24 18.69
CA LEU A 191 -3.99 -3.80 18.82
C LEU A 191 -5.26 -3.03 18.45
N LEU A 192 -6.00 -3.47 17.44
CA LEU A 192 -7.28 -2.88 17.02
C LEU A 192 -8.35 -3.00 18.13
N ASP A 193 -8.41 -4.15 18.79
CA ASP A 193 -9.34 -4.44 19.90
C ASP A 193 -8.99 -3.70 21.20
N ASN A 194 -7.74 -3.29 21.38
CA ASN A 194 -7.33 -2.59 22.58
C ASN A 194 -8.01 -1.21 22.68
N PRO A 195 -8.79 -0.93 23.74
CA PRO A 195 -9.49 0.34 23.90
C PRO A 195 -8.56 1.53 24.10
N LYS A 196 -7.30 1.29 24.50
CA LYS A 196 -6.28 2.34 24.66
C LYS A 196 -5.60 2.71 23.33
N THR A 197 -5.82 1.96 22.26
CA THR A 197 -5.22 2.25 20.96
C THR A 197 -5.83 3.53 20.39
N PRO A 198 -5.01 4.55 20.07
CA PRO A 198 -5.52 5.80 19.50
C PRO A 198 -6.28 5.57 18.20
N LYS A 199 -7.33 6.38 17.96
CA LYS A 199 -8.17 6.26 16.75
C LYS A 199 -7.37 6.27 15.45
N LEU A 200 -6.41 7.20 15.30
CA LEU A 200 -5.57 7.28 14.11
C LEU A 200 -4.76 6.01 13.85
N ARG A 201 -4.31 5.34 14.92
CA ARG A 201 -3.62 4.05 14.82
C ARG A 201 -4.59 2.93 14.41
N LYS A 202 -5.82 2.92 14.92
CA LYS A 202 -6.87 1.98 14.45
C LYS A 202 -7.16 2.15 12.96
N VAL A 203 -7.31 3.39 12.49
CA VAL A 203 -7.46 3.71 11.06
C VAL A 203 -6.27 3.18 10.25
N LYS A 204 -5.04 3.38 10.74
CA LYS A 204 -3.84 2.85 10.08
C LYS A 204 -3.84 1.31 10.04
N ILE A 205 -4.25 0.63 11.12
CA ILE A 205 -4.37 -0.83 11.16
C ILE A 205 -5.39 -1.32 10.12
N LEU A 206 -6.58 -0.73 10.08
CA LEU A 206 -7.62 -1.09 9.11
C LEU A 206 -7.14 -0.87 7.66
N SER A 207 -6.44 0.24 7.42
CA SER A 207 -5.83 0.54 6.12
C SER A 207 -4.75 -0.46 5.72
N VAL A 208 -3.95 -1.02 6.63
CA VAL A 208 -2.98 -2.06 6.22
C VAL A 208 -3.65 -3.42 6.09
N LEU A 209 -4.73 -3.69 6.83
CA LEU A 209 -5.48 -4.93 6.71
C LEU A 209 -6.18 -5.07 5.35
N SER A 210 -6.57 -3.96 4.68
CA SER A 210 -7.13 -4.02 3.31
C SER A 210 -6.11 -4.46 2.25
N ASP A 211 -4.83 -4.23 2.51
CA ASP A 211 -3.75 -4.39 1.53
C ASP A 211 -3.05 -5.76 1.64
N VAL A 212 -3.29 -6.48 2.74
CA VAL A 212 -2.70 -7.80 3.03
C VAL A 212 -3.75 -8.90 2.97
N HIS A 213 -3.30 -10.16 2.88
CA HIS A 213 -4.18 -11.32 2.96
C HIS A 213 -4.53 -11.57 4.43
N ALA A 214 -5.64 -10.98 4.88
CA ALA A 214 -6.10 -10.99 6.27
C ALA A 214 -7.43 -11.77 6.41
N GLU A 215 -7.53 -12.96 5.81
CA GLU A 215 -8.75 -13.79 5.85
C GLU A 215 -9.22 -14.04 7.29
N ASP A 216 -8.28 -14.30 8.20
CA ASP A 216 -8.55 -14.52 9.63
C ASP A 216 -9.11 -13.27 10.36
N ALA A 217 -9.03 -12.09 9.75
CA ALA A 217 -9.58 -10.85 10.32
C ALA A 217 -11.10 -10.74 10.16
N LEU A 218 -11.73 -11.53 9.26
CA LEU A 218 -13.14 -11.38 8.92
C LEU A 218 -14.07 -11.32 10.14
N PRO A 219 -14.02 -12.26 11.12
CA PRO A 219 -14.95 -12.23 12.24
C PRO A 219 -14.85 -10.96 13.09
N GLN A 220 -13.64 -10.42 13.23
CA GLN A 220 -13.40 -9.21 14.02
C GLN A 220 -13.80 -7.96 13.25
N LEU A 221 -13.50 -7.90 11.95
CA LEU A 221 -13.94 -6.79 11.09
C LEU A 221 -15.47 -6.72 11.02
N THR A 222 -16.16 -7.85 10.87
CA THR A 222 -17.63 -7.89 10.89
C THR A 222 -18.19 -7.36 12.20
N LYS A 223 -17.59 -7.71 13.35
CA LYS A 223 -17.99 -7.16 14.64
C LYS A 223 -17.72 -5.64 14.73
N LEU A 224 -16.61 -5.17 14.17
CA LEU A 224 -16.25 -3.75 14.20
C LEU A 224 -17.15 -2.86 13.34
N LEU A 225 -17.87 -3.42 12.35
CA LEU A 225 -18.90 -2.70 11.59
C LEU A 225 -20.02 -2.13 12.48
N GLU A 226 -20.24 -2.70 13.66
CA GLU A 226 -21.20 -2.17 14.63
C GLU A 226 -20.75 -0.81 15.21
N SER A 227 -19.47 -0.44 15.05
CA SER A 227 -18.90 0.82 15.53
C SER A 227 -19.13 1.96 14.54
N THR A 228 -19.83 3.02 14.95
CA THR A 228 -20.16 4.15 14.06
C THR A 228 -18.97 5.02 13.68
N ASP A 229 -17.84 4.94 14.40
CA ASP A 229 -16.72 5.86 14.26
C ASP A 229 -15.58 5.39 13.35
N LEU A 230 -15.60 4.11 12.95
CA LEU A 230 -14.60 3.44 12.09
C LEU A 230 -15.26 2.60 10.98
N GLN A 231 -16.54 2.82 10.73
CA GLN A 231 -17.34 1.98 9.83
C GLN A 231 -16.77 1.96 8.41
N GLN A 232 -16.45 3.12 7.83
CA GLN A 232 -15.91 3.20 6.46
C GLN A 232 -14.55 2.49 6.36
N GLU A 233 -13.65 2.76 7.30
CA GLU A 233 -12.34 2.12 7.34
C GLU A 233 -12.45 0.60 7.51
N THR A 234 -13.44 0.15 8.27
CA THR A 234 -13.73 -1.28 8.47
C THR A 234 -14.26 -1.92 7.19
N ILE A 235 -15.14 -1.24 6.44
CA ILE A 235 -15.64 -1.72 5.15
C ILE A 235 -14.48 -1.88 4.15
N ASN A 236 -13.57 -0.90 4.07
CA ASN A 236 -12.38 -1.01 3.22
C ASN A 236 -11.49 -2.21 3.62
N ALA A 237 -11.28 -2.41 4.92
CA ALA A 237 -10.48 -3.51 5.47
C ALA A 237 -11.05 -4.89 5.14
N LEU A 238 -12.37 -5.03 4.97
CA LEU A 238 -12.99 -6.31 4.56
C LEU A 238 -12.44 -6.81 3.23
N SER A 239 -11.99 -5.92 2.33
CA SER A 239 -11.39 -6.34 1.06
C SER A 239 -10.15 -7.24 1.26
N GLY A 240 -9.36 -7.00 2.31
CA GLY A 240 -8.19 -7.80 2.66
C GLY A 240 -8.54 -9.14 3.31
N ALA A 241 -9.75 -9.27 3.87
CA ALA A 241 -10.30 -10.56 4.29
C ALA A 241 -10.73 -11.46 3.11
N GLY A 242 -10.63 -10.96 1.88
CA GLY A 242 -10.74 -11.78 0.68
C GLY A 242 -12.16 -12.18 0.32
N ALA A 243 -12.29 -13.28 -0.43
CA ALA A 243 -13.54 -13.71 -1.07
C ALA A 243 -14.67 -14.05 -0.08
N ASP A 244 -14.33 -14.41 1.16
CA ASP A 244 -15.30 -14.73 2.21
C ASP A 244 -16.02 -13.48 2.75
N SER A 245 -15.46 -12.30 2.53
CA SER A 245 -16.11 -11.03 2.88
C SER A 245 -17.18 -10.57 1.88
N ILE A 246 -17.21 -11.15 0.67
CA ILE A 246 -18.11 -10.73 -0.42
C ILE A 246 -19.58 -10.69 0.02
N PRO A 247 -20.16 -11.70 0.71
CA PRO A 247 -21.56 -11.65 1.12
C PRO A 247 -21.88 -10.46 2.02
N VAL A 248 -20.98 -10.11 2.95
CA VAL A 248 -21.16 -8.96 3.86
C VAL A 248 -21.08 -7.65 3.08
N LEU A 249 -20.15 -7.55 2.13
CA LEU A 249 -20.00 -6.36 1.29
C LEU A 249 -21.20 -6.15 0.35
N ILE A 250 -21.75 -7.23 -0.23
CA ILE A 250 -22.97 -7.17 -1.04
C ILE A 250 -24.15 -6.69 -0.20
N ASP A 251 -24.33 -7.26 1.00
CA ASP A 251 -25.41 -6.85 1.92
C ASP A 251 -25.29 -5.36 2.28
N LEU A 252 -24.08 -4.89 2.63
CA LEU A 252 -23.82 -3.48 2.91
C LEU A 252 -24.12 -2.57 1.70
N PHE A 253 -23.70 -2.98 0.50
CA PHE A 253 -23.95 -2.22 -0.73
C PHE A 253 -25.45 -2.10 -1.06
N GLN A 254 -26.21 -3.17 -0.82
CA GLN A 254 -27.63 -3.23 -1.18
C GLN A 254 -28.55 -2.63 -0.11
N THR A 255 -28.21 -2.80 1.17
CA THR A 255 -29.13 -2.50 2.28
C THR A 255 -28.78 -1.24 3.07
N SER A 256 -27.54 -0.75 2.98
CA SER A 256 -27.14 0.42 3.76
C SER A 256 -27.90 1.68 3.29
N PRO A 257 -28.47 2.48 4.21
CA PRO A 257 -29.11 3.73 3.86
C PRO A 257 -28.10 4.85 3.54
N GLN A 258 -26.82 4.66 3.87
CA GLN A 258 -25.80 5.70 3.73
C GLN A 258 -24.99 5.50 2.44
N SER A 259 -25.06 6.49 1.53
CA SER A 259 -24.38 6.44 0.23
C SER A 259 -22.87 6.17 0.33
N ASN A 260 -22.18 6.85 1.24
CA ASN A 260 -20.75 6.65 1.51
C ASN A 260 -20.40 5.21 1.92
N MET A 261 -21.24 4.54 2.72
CA MET A 261 -21.02 3.13 3.07
C MET A 261 -21.20 2.22 1.87
N ARG A 262 -22.19 2.50 1.02
CA ARG A 262 -22.41 1.75 -0.23
C ARG A 262 -21.24 1.95 -1.18
N ALA A 263 -20.71 3.17 -1.29
CA ALA A 263 -19.56 3.50 -2.14
C ALA A 263 -18.32 2.73 -1.69
N GLU A 264 -18.04 2.72 -0.38
CA GLU A 264 -16.90 1.97 0.16
C GLU A 264 -17.07 0.45 -0.03
N ALA A 265 -18.30 -0.06 0.11
CA ALA A 265 -18.59 -1.48 -0.16
C ALA A 265 -18.38 -1.83 -1.64
N ALA A 266 -18.81 -0.97 -2.57
CA ALA A 266 -18.58 -1.14 -4.00
C ALA A 266 -17.09 -1.14 -4.33
N LYS A 267 -16.33 -0.20 -3.76
CA LYS A 267 -14.88 -0.13 -3.89
C LYS A 267 -14.19 -1.41 -3.39
N ALA A 268 -14.54 -1.88 -2.19
CA ALA A 268 -14.01 -3.11 -1.61
C ALA A 268 -14.33 -4.36 -2.45
N LEU A 269 -15.54 -4.45 -3.02
CA LEU A 269 -15.91 -5.50 -3.98
C LEU A 269 -15.02 -5.44 -5.23
N GLY A 270 -14.80 -4.25 -5.78
CA GLY A 270 -13.90 -4.05 -6.92
C GLY A 270 -12.45 -4.46 -6.62
N ASP A 271 -11.95 -4.16 -5.42
CA ASP A 271 -10.60 -4.55 -4.98
C ASP A 271 -10.45 -6.06 -4.85
N ILE A 272 -11.45 -6.75 -4.30
CA ILE A 272 -11.48 -8.22 -4.29
C ILE A 272 -11.51 -8.74 -5.73
N ALA A 273 -12.32 -8.16 -6.61
CA ALA A 273 -12.42 -8.57 -8.00
C ALA A 273 -11.08 -8.44 -8.75
N ALA A 274 -10.37 -7.33 -8.56
CA ALA A 274 -9.06 -7.09 -9.15
C ALA A 274 -8.01 -8.13 -8.72
N ARG A 275 -8.04 -8.54 -7.44
CA ARG A 275 -7.07 -9.49 -6.87
C ARG A 275 -7.39 -10.95 -7.19
N THR A 276 -8.66 -11.31 -7.11
CA THR A 276 -9.09 -12.72 -7.10
C THR A 276 -9.73 -13.17 -8.40
N GLY A 277 -10.25 -12.24 -9.20
CA GLY A 277 -11.09 -12.56 -10.35
C GLY A 277 -12.48 -13.11 -9.97
N ASP A 278 -12.91 -13.00 -8.71
CA ASP A 278 -14.18 -13.57 -8.26
C ASP A 278 -15.37 -12.86 -8.91
N PRO A 279 -16.18 -13.57 -9.73
CA PRO A 279 -17.28 -12.97 -10.46
C PRO A 279 -18.48 -12.60 -9.60
N ARG A 280 -18.54 -13.02 -8.33
CA ARG A 280 -19.65 -12.68 -7.42
C ARG A 280 -19.69 -11.20 -7.05
N THR A 281 -18.56 -10.50 -7.22
CA THR A 281 -18.38 -9.09 -6.83
C THR A 281 -19.11 -8.08 -7.72
N ILE A 282 -19.33 -8.41 -8.99
CA ILE A 282 -19.78 -7.47 -10.02
C ILE A 282 -21.28 -7.44 -10.30
N PRO A 283 -22.02 -8.58 -10.31
CA PRO A 283 -23.44 -8.58 -10.67
C PRO A 283 -24.30 -7.55 -9.89
N PRO A 284 -24.16 -7.39 -8.56
CA PRO A 284 -24.92 -6.38 -7.82
C PRO A 284 -24.62 -4.94 -8.26
N LEU A 285 -23.37 -4.67 -8.67
CA LEU A 285 -22.93 -3.36 -9.15
C LEU A 285 -23.54 -3.04 -10.52
N VAL A 286 -23.61 -4.03 -11.41
CA VAL A 286 -24.23 -3.88 -12.74
C VAL A 286 -25.75 -3.74 -12.65
N GLU A 287 -26.37 -4.48 -11.73
CA GLU A 287 -27.79 -4.34 -11.41
C GLU A 287 -28.09 -2.90 -10.96
N TYR A 288 -27.30 -2.36 -10.02
CA TYR A 288 -27.43 -0.97 -9.59
C TYR A 288 -27.33 0.02 -10.76
N VAL A 289 -26.32 -0.11 -11.64
CA VAL A 289 -26.21 0.77 -12.84
C VAL A 289 -27.48 0.68 -13.69
N SER A 290 -27.99 -0.53 -13.92
CA SER A 290 -29.18 -0.77 -14.73
C SER A 290 -30.45 -0.17 -14.10
N GLU A 291 -30.54 -0.15 -12.77
CA GLU A 291 -31.66 0.44 -12.03
C GLU A 291 -31.64 1.97 -12.03
N VAL A 292 -30.46 2.58 -11.89
CA VAL A 292 -30.35 4.05 -11.82
C VAL A 292 -30.40 4.71 -13.20
N LEU A 293 -29.93 4.03 -14.25
CA LEU A 293 -29.78 4.59 -15.60
C LEU A 293 -31.06 5.22 -16.17
N PRO A 294 -32.26 4.61 -16.05
CA PRO A 294 -33.51 5.23 -16.51
C PRO A 294 -33.90 6.51 -15.74
N GLN A 295 -33.36 6.69 -14.53
CA GLN A 295 -33.71 7.77 -13.61
C GLN A 295 -32.83 9.01 -13.85
N LEU A 296 -31.62 8.84 -14.39
CA LEU A 296 -30.68 9.94 -14.63
C LEU A 296 -31.22 10.88 -15.73
N LYS A 297 -31.59 12.11 -15.38
CA LYS A 297 -32.00 13.15 -16.33
C LYS A 297 -31.09 14.37 -16.26
N THR A 298 -30.71 14.76 -15.05
CA THR A 298 -29.77 15.84 -14.76
C THR A 298 -28.68 15.34 -13.82
N SER A 299 -27.69 16.18 -13.54
CA SER A 299 -26.65 15.83 -12.55
C SER A 299 -27.18 15.78 -11.12
N GLU A 300 -28.32 16.40 -10.82
CA GLU A 300 -28.96 16.33 -9.50
C GLU A 300 -29.51 14.93 -9.18
N ASP A 301 -29.76 14.11 -10.21
CA ASP A 301 -30.20 12.71 -10.06
C ASP A 301 -29.02 11.76 -9.75
N ILE A 302 -27.78 12.26 -9.80
CA ILE A 302 -26.56 11.44 -9.69
C ILE A 302 -26.01 11.51 -8.27
N ASP A 303 -25.94 10.35 -7.63
CA ASP A 303 -25.07 10.16 -6.47
C ASP A 303 -23.64 9.90 -6.96
N PHE A 304 -22.87 10.97 -7.15
CA PHE A 304 -21.53 10.91 -7.76
C PHE A 304 -20.57 9.98 -7.01
N PRO A 305 -20.39 10.09 -5.67
CA PRO A 305 -19.48 9.21 -4.96
C PRO A 305 -19.81 7.72 -5.14
N LEU A 306 -21.10 7.37 -5.06
CA LEU A 306 -21.53 5.98 -5.20
C LEU A 306 -21.40 5.48 -6.64
N LEU A 307 -21.95 6.20 -7.61
CA LEU A 307 -21.97 5.75 -9.00
C LEU A 307 -20.56 5.67 -9.59
N THR A 308 -19.68 6.62 -9.25
CA THR A 308 -18.28 6.60 -9.71
C THR A 308 -17.53 5.38 -9.18
N GLU A 309 -17.64 5.07 -7.88
CA GLU A 309 -17.01 3.87 -7.30
C GLU A 309 -17.58 2.57 -7.86
N VAL A 310 -18.89 2.50 -8.08
CA VAL A 310 -19.54 1.36 -8.73
C VAL A 310 -18.94 1.12 -10.12
N VAL A 311 -18.78 2.17 -10.92
CA VAL A 311 -18.23 2.07 -12.27
C VAL A 311 -16.78 1.60 -12.24
N TRP A 312 -15.93 2.21 -11.38
CA TRP A 312 -14.54 1.76 -11.21
C TRP A 312 -14.45 0.29 -10.80
N ALA A 313 -15.28 -0.14 -9.85
CA ALA A 313 -15.30 -1.52 -9.39
C ALA A 313 -15.70 -2.52 -10.50
N ILE A 314 -16.68 -2.18 -11.34
CA ILE A 314 -17.05 -2.99 -12.52
C ILE A 314 -15.86 -3.16 -13.48
N GLY A 315 -15.13 -2.08 -13.76
CA GLY A 315 -14.01 -2.10 -14.69
C GLY A 315 -12.79 -2.88 -14.19
N LYS A 316 -12.66 -3.13 -12.88
CA LYS A 316 -11.58 -3.93 -12.31
C LYS A 316 -11.65 -5.42 -12.72
N LEU A 317 -12.85 -6.00 -12.81
CA LEU A 317 -13.00 -7.40 -13.27
C LEU A 317 -13.17 -7.53 -14.79
N ARG A 318 -13.67 -6.47 -15.45
CA ARG A 318 -13.92 -6.43 -16.90
C ARG A 318 -14.90 -7.51 -17.36
N TRP A 319 -16.01 -7.64 -16.61
CA TRP A 319 -17.02 -8.66 -16.87
C TRP A 319 -17.83 -8.31 -18.13
N ALA A 320 -17.75 -9.10 -19.19
CA ALA A 320 -18.38 -8.80 -20.49
C ALA A 320 -19.89 -8.44 -20.41
N HIS A 321 -20.63 -9.02 -19.46
CA HIS A 321 -22.05 -8.73 -19.28
C HIS A 321 -22.34 -7.30 -18.80
N SER A 322 -21.34 -6.57 -18.30
CA SER A 322 -21.48 -5.16 -17.95
C SER A 322 -21.31 -4.22 -19.15
N MET A 323 -20.92 -4.71 -20.34
CA MET A 323 -20.64 -3.89 -21.51
C MET A 323 -21.84 -2.99 -21.87
N LYS A 324 -23.02 -3.59 -22.00
CA LYS A 324 -24.22 -2.85 -22.40
C LYS A 324 -24.61 -1.77 -21.37
N PRO A 325 -24.78 -2.08 -20.06
CA PRO A 325 -25.08 -1.04 -19.06
C PRO A 325 -24.04 0.08 -18.98
N ILE A 326 -22.74 -0.25 -19.09
CA ILE A 326 -21.67 0.76 -19.06
C ILE A 326 -21.68 1.63 -20.31
N SER A 327 -21.89 1.06 -21.49
CA SER A 327 -22.02 1.83 -22.75
C SER A 327 -23.20 2.80 -22.69
N GLU A 328 -24.36 2.33 -22.23
CA GLU A 328 -25.56 3.17 -22.10
C GLU A 328 -25.33 4.28 -21.06
N LEU A 329 -24.66 3.98 -19.94
CA LEU A 329 -24.32 4.96 -18.93
C LEU A 329 -23.35 6.01 -19.48
N GLN A 330 -22.31 5.58 -20.22
CA GLN A 330 -21.33 6.47 -20.84
C GLN A 330 -22.04 7.47 -21.75
N ASP A 331 -22.87 7.01 -22.69
CA ASP A 331 -23.64 7.89 -23.58
C ASP A 331 -24.49 8.87 -22.79
N LYS A 332 -25.14 8.41 -21.72
CA LYS A 332 -26.01 9.22 -20.87
C LYS A 332 -25.26 10.36 -20.17
N VAL A 333 -24.11 10.08 -19.55
CA VAL A 333 -23.34 11.10 -18.80
C VAL A 333 -22.71 12.16 -19.71
N TRP A 334 -22.50 11.86 -20.99
CA TRP A 334 -22.07 12.84 -22.00
C TRP A 334 -23.19 13.75 -22.49
N LEU A 335 -24.44 13.28 -22.45
CA LEU A 335 -25.62 14.08 -22.82
C LEU A 335 -26.06 15.05 -21.71
N ILE A 336 -25.74 14.75 -20.45
CA ILE A 336 -26.00 15.65 -19.32
C ILE A 336 -24.98 16.79 -19.35
N HIS A 337 -25.46 18.03 -19.51
CA HIS A 337 -24.60 19.21 -19.55
C HIS A 337 -24.18 19.65 -18.13
N ASP A 338 -23.04 19.12 -17.69
CA ASP A 338 -22.39 19.49 -16.43
C ASP A 338 -20.86 19.51 -16.63
N ASN A 339 -20.19 20.50 -16.05
CA ASN A 339 -18.74 20.74 -16.09
C ASN A 339 -18.10 20.68 -14.70
N SER A 340 -18.82 20.15 -13.71
CA SER A 340 -18.30 19.84 -12.37
C SER A 340 -17.14 18.84 -12.42
N GLU A 341 -16.31 18.85 -11.36
CA GLU A 341 -15.20 17.91 -11.20
C GLU A 341 -15.75 16.48 -11.06
N GLU A 342 -16.84 16.33 -10.31
CA GLU A 342 -17.53 15.06 -10.07
C GLU A 342 -18.06 14.44 -11.36
N MET A 343 -18.63 15.25 -12.27
CA MET A 343 -19.04 14.77 -13.60
C MET A 343 -17.84 14.40 -14.47
N ALA A 344 -16.74 15.14 -14.38
CA ALA A 344 -15.51 14.81 -15.10
C ALA A 344 -14.95 13.45 -14.65
N GLU A 345 -14.90 13.20 -13.33
CA GLU A 345 -14.48 11.91 -12.74
C GLU A 345 -15.39 10.76 -13.19
N LEU A 346 -16.71 10.93 -13.17
CA LEU A 346 -17.65 9.90 -13.62
C LEU A 346 -17.49 9.59 -15.12
N ARG A 347 -17.26 10.61 -15.95
CA ARG A 347 -16.97 10.43 -17.38
C ARG A 347 -15.64 9.71 -17.60
N GLU A 348 -14.63 9.98 -16.78
CA GLU A 348 -13.37 9.25 -16.80
C GLU A 348 -13.56 7.78 -16.43
N ALA A 349 -14.25 7.53 -15.31
CA ALA A 349 -14.55 6.18 -14.83
C ALA A 349 -15.28 5.34 -15.87
N THR A 350 -16.34 5.90 -16.48
CA THR A 350 -17.14 5.21 -17.51
C THR A 350 -16.34 4.96 -18.77
N ASN A 351 -15.56 5.93 -19.25
CA ASN A 351 -14.69 5.78 -20.41
C ASN A 351 -13.58 4.75 -20.20
N TRP A 352 -12.92 4.76 -19.04
CA TRP A 352 -11.91 3.77 -18.70
C TRP A 352 -12.52 2.37 -18.60
N THR A 353 -13.64 2.24 -17.90
CA THR A 353 -14.34 0.96 -17.70
C THR A 353 -14.83 0.35 -19.00
N TYR A 354 -15.45 1.16 -19.88
CA TYR A 354 -15.86 0.73 -21.22
C TYR A 354 -14.67 0.14 -22.00
N LYS A 355 -13.56 0.88 -22.08
CA LYS A 355 -12.34 0.43 -22.77
C LYS A 355 -11.73 -0.82 -22.14
N ALA A 356 -11.74 -0.91 -20.81
CA ALA A 356 -11.20 -2.05 -20.08
C ALA A 356 -11.96 -3.35 -20.42
N ILE A 357 -13.29 -3.28 -20.51
CA ILE A 357 -14.14 -4.42 -20.91
C ILE A 357 -13.93 -4.74 -22.40
N GLU A 358 -13.94 -3.74 -23.28
CA GLU A 358 -13.79 -3.91 -24.73
C GLU A 358 -12.47 -4.60 -25.10
N LEU A 359 -11.35 -4.19 -24.48
CA LEU A 359 -10.04 -4.79 -24.71
C LEU A 359 -9.99 -6.27 -24.28
N GLN A 360 -10.75 -6.65 -23.26
CA GLN A 360 -10.81 -8.04 -22.80
C GLN A 360 -11.62 -8.92 -23.76
N ASP A 361 -12.72 -8.41 -24.30
CA ASP A 361 -13.50 -9.12 -25.32
C ASP A 361 -12.68 -9.30 -26.61
N ALA A 362 -11.92 -8.28 -27.03
CA ALA A 362 -11.02 -8.37 -28.17
C ALA A 362 -9.88 -9.39 -27.97
N ALA A 363 -9.38 -9.54 -26.74
CA ALA A 363 -8.36 -10.54 -26.39
C ALA A 363 -8.93 -11.97 -26.26
N MET A 364 -10.24 -12.12 -26.04
CA MET A 364 -10.93 -13.42 -25.98
C MET A 364 -11.46 -13.91 -27.33
N LEU A 365 -11.38 -13.10 -28.40
CA LEU A 365 -11.55 -13.62 -29.76
C LEU A 365 -10.41 -14.60 -30.05
N PRO A 366 -10.70 -15.87 -30.40
CA PRO A 366 -9.63 -16.79 -30.76
C PRO A 366 -8.91 -16.20 -31.96
N SER A 367 -7.58 -16.34 -31.96
CA SER A 367 -6.74 -16.14 -33.12
C SER A 367 -7.14 -17.13 -34.21
N TYR A 368 -8.28 -16.88 -34.86
CA TYR A 368 -8.64 -17.53 -36.10
C TYR A 368 -7.83 -16.84 -37.19
N CYS A 369 -6.76 -17.52 -37.60
CA CYS A 369 -6.16 -17.36 -38.92
C CYS A 369 -7.21 -17.46 -40.03
#